data_AF-A0A954PI23-F1
#
_entry.id   AF-A0A954PI23-F1
#
_cell.length_a   1.000
_cell.length_b   1.000
_cell.length_c   1.000
_cell.angle_alpha   90.00
_cell.angle_beta   90.00
_cell.angle_gamma   90.00
#
_symmetry.space_group_name_H-M   'P 1'
#
loop_
_entity.id
_entity.type
_entity.pdbx_description
1 polymer ?
#
loop_
_entity_poly.entity_id
_entity_poly.type
_entity_poly.pdbx_seq_one_letter_code
_entity_poly.pdbx_strand_id
1 'polypeptide(L)'
;MIAFPANWFVLFPTALCLLVALRLAEGKADRRGQGLGTLAVRALIAMLFTFSVLAVGLRSSPLSIPWLLLMTVFAGIVWRKNRRLEQAAMLYTALGVKEPSNQAWLADSFYRENRGWVRSRAAALGRELARGQSWWTALERQGIAQGLYDKLAVRLTARYGEPQAVQPEAIGDAEVLAPLQIEAEAERLLGRLFFFSWALLLFPILGVFLAVVVPTLDQLSRESGLQLPPLLRASLAVRDSATTFGWSNNLLSLITLLLITLGILAAIGLGLALWLYPRLLQRRPLRWLCRDYYRNLGFTALARALEHEPDLLRACQATAELVPLPHLSVRYTAAAQRLSQGATPREALRKSGLLSRREFQVMALGFDNSNPAWSLKQLGTWKTARMLSRYSLLVQLAVVVLTLLLGAIVGGLAIGTVQTLCNLILAI
;
A
#
# COMPACT_ATOMS: atom_id res chain seq x y z
N MET A 1 1.06 35.18 -28.81
CA MET A 1 -0.03 34.77 -27.87
C MET A 1 0.61 34.25 -26.60
N ILE A 2 0.43 34.96 -25.48
CA ILE A 2 0.93 34.52 -24.17
C ILE A 2 0.05 33.36 -23.72
N ALA A 3 0.51 32.14 -23.92
CA ALA A 3 -0.16 30.96 -23.42
C ALA A 3 -0.08 30.99 -21.89
N PHE A 4 -1.19 31.38 -21.22
CA PHE A 4 -1.31 31.33 -19.75
C PHE A 4 -0.78 29.99 -19.22
N PRO A 5 0.37 29.96 -18.51
CA PRO A 5 0.88 28.72 -17.99
C PRO A 5 -0.02 28.22 -16.85
N ALA A 6 -0.41 26.95 -16.94
CA ALA A 6 -0.37 26.03 -15.81
C ALA A 6 -1.28 26.24 -14.56
N ASN A 7 -2.44 26.92 -14.62
CA ASN A 7 -3.36 26.93 -13.46
C ASN A 7 -3.77 25.50 -12.99
N TRP A 8 -3.89 24.53 -13.90
CA TRP A 8 -4.22 23.14 -13.54
C TRP A 8 -3.10 22.44 -12.74
N PHE A 9 -1.84 22.85 -12.91
CA PHE A 9 -0.70 22.28 -12.19
C PHE A 9 -0.70 22.66 -10.71
N VAL A 10 -1.35 23.78 -10.37
CA VAL A 10 -1.55 24.24 -8.99
C VAL A 10 -2.89 23.76 -8.44
N LEU A 11 -3.96 23.87 -9.22
CA LEU A 11 -5.32 23.52 -8.77
C LEU A 11 -5.46 22.05 -8.41
N PHE A 12 -4.84 21.14 -9.19
CA PHE A 12 -4.98 19.70 -8.94
C PHE A 12 -4.28 19.23 -7.66
N PRO A 13 -2.98 19.51 -7.41
CA PRO A 13 -2.34 19.15 -6.15
C PRO A 13 -3.02 19.78 -4.94
N THR A 14 -3.51 21.02 -5.08
CA THR A 14 -4.23 21.72 -4.00
C THR A 14 -5.56 21.03 -3.69
N ALA A 15 -6.33 20.64 -4.71
CA ALA A 15 -7.57 19.86 -4.54
C ALA A 15 -7.29 18.49 -3.89
N LEU A 16 -6.21 17.82 -4.30
CA LEU A 16 -5.81 16.54 -3.72
C LEU A 16 -5.40 16.70 -2.25
N CYS A 17 -4.62 17.73 -1.91
CA CYS A 17 -4.23 18.04 -0.54
C CYS A 17 -5.44 18.35 0.33
N LEU A 18 -6.39 19.14 -0.17
CA LEU A 18 -7.66 19.41 0.51
C LEU A 18 -8.49 18.15 0.71
N LEU A 19 -8.54 17.24 -0.27
CA LEU A 19 -9.22 15.95 -0.16
C LEU A 19 -8.61 15.07 0.92
N VAL A 20 -7.28 14.96 0.95
CA VAL A 20 -6.55 14.19 1.96
C VAL A 20 -6.73 14.81 3.35
N ALA A 21 -6.58 16.13 3.48
CA ALA A 21 -6.76 16.85 4.73
C ALA A 21 -8.19 16.70 5.27
N LEU A 22 -9.19 16.82 4.41
CA LEU A 22 -10.60 16.61 4.78
C LEU A 22 -10.83 15.18 5.27
N ARG A 23 -10.29 14.17 4.59
CA ARG A 23 -10.43 12.77 5.00
C ARG A 23 -9.73 12.47 6.32
N LEU A 24 -8.57 13.08 6.57
CA LEU A 24 -7.88 12.98 7.85
C LEU A 24 -8.66 13.67 8.98
N ALA A 25 -9.30 14.81 8.69
CA ALA A 25 -10.16 15.50 9.64
C ALA A 25 -11.44 14.70 9.94
N GLU A 26 -12.09 14.15 8.91
CA GLU A 26 -13.28 13.29 9.04
C GLU A 26 -13.02 11.99 9.80
N GLY A 27 -11.79 11.47 9.74
CA GLY A 27 -11.39 10.30 10.53
C GLY A 27 -11.27 10.57 12.03
N LYS A 28 -11.09 11.83 12.43
CA LYS A 28 -10.98 12.26 13.84
C LYS A 28 -12.26 12.88 14.39
N ALA A 29 -13.13 13.40 13.54
CA ALA A 29 -14.37 14.05 13.95
C ALA A 29 -15.50 13.04 14.18
N ASP A 30 -16.16 13.17 15.34
CA ASP A 30 -17.31 12.33 15.70
C ASP A 30 -18.48 12.57 14.72
N ARG A 31 -19.00 11.49 14.11
CA ARG A 31 -19.86 11.56 12.90
C ARG A 31 -21.23 12.22 13.11
N ARG A 32 -21.58 12.60 14.35
CA ARG A 32 -22.91 13.10 14.72
C ARG A 32 -23.21 14.55 14.34
N GLY A 33 -22.28 15.25 13.69
CA GLY A 33 -22.51 16.61 13.20
C GLY A 33 -21.76 16.90 11.90
N GLN A 34 -22.11 16.24 10.80
CA GLN A 34 -21.68 16.71 9.48
C GLN A 34 -22.43 18.00 9.14
N GLY A 35 -21.97 19.12 9.70
CA GLY A 35 -22.49 20.44 9.39
C GLY A 35 -22.31 20.76 7.91
N LEU A 36 -23.13 21.70 7.41
CA LEU A 36 -23.11 22.22 6.04
C LEU A 36 -21.69 22.55 5.53
N GLY A 37 -20.77 22.93 6.43
CA GLY A 37 -19.35 23.15 6.13
C GLY A 37 -18.63 21.94 5.53
N THR A 38 -18.84 20.72 6.04
CA THR A 38 -18.20 19.51 5.48
C THR A 38 -18.70 19.18 4.08
N LEU A 39 -20.00 19.38 3.82
CA LEU A 39 -20.60 19.24 2.50
C LEU A 39 -20.08 20.32 1.53
N ALA A 40 -19.95 21.57 1.99
CA ALA A 40 -19.39 22.66 1.20
C ALA A 40 -17.93 22.39 0.81
N VAL A 41 -17.10 21.89 1.74
CA VAL A 41 -15.71 21.55 1.43
C VAL A 41 -15.63 20.34 0.48
N ARG A 42 -16.49 19.33 0.63
CA ARG A 42 -16.58 18.22 -0.35
C ARG A 42 -16.97 18.71 -1.74
N ALA A 43 -17.96 19.62 -1.83
CA ALA A 43 -18.38 20.21 -3.09
C ALA A 43 -17.28 21.07 -3.72
N LEU A 44 -16.56 21.85 -2.91
CA LEU A 44 -15.40 22.64 -3.35
C LEU A 44 -14.30 21.74 -3.90
N ILE A 45 -13.95 20.66 -3.18
CA ILE A 45 -12.96 19.68 -3.62
C ILE A 45 -13.40 19.03 -4.94
N ALA A 46 -14.66 18.60 -5.02
CA ALA A 46 -15.20 18.01 -6.24
C ALA A 46 -15.18 19.00 -7.41
N MET A 47 -15.55 20.26 -7.19
CA MET A 47 -15.45 21.32 -8.19
C MET A 47 -14.01 21.55 -8.63
N LEU A 48 -13.06 21.71 -7.69
CA LEU A 48 -11.64 21.90 -8.01
C LEU A 48 -11.08 20.71 -8.81
N PHE A 49 -11.49 19.48 -8.48
CA PHE A 49 -11.10 18.29 -9.22
C PHE A 49 -11.70 18.29 -10.64
N THR A 50 -12.98 18.62 -10.76
CA THR A 50 -13.71 18.67 -12.03
C THR A 50 -13.17 19.76 -12.94
N PHE A 51 -12.93 20.97 -12.42
CA PHE A 51 -12.28 22.07 -13.13
C PHE A 51 -10.85 21.73 -13.53
N SER A 52 -10.10 21.03 -12.69
CA SER A 52 -8.75 20.56 -13.05
C SER A 52 -8.79 19.57 -14.20
N VAL A 53 -9.71 18.61 -14.19
CA VAL A 53 -9.90 17.63 -15.27
C VAL A 53 -10.39 18.31 -16.56
N LEU A 54 -11.35 19.23 -16.47
CA LEU A 54 -11.85 20.01 -17.61
C LEU A 54 -10.77 20.89 -18.22
N ALA A 55 -9.97 21.58 -17.40
CA ALA A 55 -8.85 22.40 -17.86
C ALA A 55 -7.75 21.57 -18.56
N VAL A 56 -7.55 20.33 -18.14
CA VAL A 56 -6.63 19.36 -18.76
C VAL A 56 -7.21 18.80 -20.07
N GLY A 57 -8.51 18.55 -20.14
CA GLY A 57 -9.23 18.08 -21.33
C GLY A 57 -9.34 19.13 -22.44
N LEU A 58 -9.66 20.38 -22.07
CA LEU A 58 -9.80 21.53 -23.00
C LEU A 58 -8.49 21.89 -23.71
N ARG A 59 -7.34 21.48 -23.17
CA ARG A 59 -6.02 21.83 -23.71
C ARG A 59 -5.36 20.70 -24.49
N SER A 60 -6.11 19.63 -24.81
CA SER A 60 -5.78 18.41 -25.59
C SER A 60 -4.36 18.34 -26.15
N SER A 61 -3.38 18.35 -25.25
CA SER A 61 -2.01 18.05 -25.59
C SER A 61 -1.89 16.53 -25.48
N PRO A 62 -1.15 15.85 -26.36
CA PRO A 62 -0.82 14.43 -26.17
C PRO A 62 -0.21 14.14 -24.78
N LEU A 63 0.33 15.17 -24.10
CA LEU A 63 0.80 15.16 -22.72
C LEU A 63 -0.30 14.99 -21.65
N SER A 64 -1.54 15.42 -21.91
CA SER A 64 -2.62 15.35 -20.91
C SER A 64 -3.25 13.97 -20.78
N ILE A 65 -3.20 13.14 -21.83
CA ILE A 65 -3.81 11.80 -21.85
C ILE A 65 -3.14 10.86 -20.83
N PRO A 66 -1.79 10.70 -20.80
CA PRO A 66 -1.12 9.88 -19.79
C PRO A 66 -1.40 10.35 -18.36
N TRP A 67 -1.45 11.68 -18.14
CA TRP A 67 -1.74 12.27 -16.85
C TRP A 67 -3.18 12.01 -16.37
N LEU A 68 -4.17 12.08 -17.26
CA LEU A 68 -5.56 11.73 -16.92
C LEU A 68 -5.70 10.24 -16.60
N LEU A 69 -5.09 9.36 -17.41
CA LEU A 69 -5.04 7.92 -17.13
C LEU A 69 -4.44 7.66 -15.75
N LEU A 70 -3.35 8.36 -15.44
CA LEU A 70 -2.68 8.29 -14.16
C LEU A 70 -3.59 8.65 -12.99
N MET A 71 -4.22 9.82 -13.06
CA MET A 71 -5.11 10.29 -11.99
C MET A 71 -6.32 9.40 -11.84
N THR A 72 -6.81 8.82 -12.93
CA THR A 72 -7.89 7.82 -12.90
C THR A 72 -7.45 6.55 -12.15
N VAL A 73 -6.23 6.06 -12.41
CA VAL A 73 -5.66 4.91 -11.69
C VAL A 73 -5.47 5.24 -10.21
N PHE A 74 -4.90 6.39 -9.88
CA PHE A 74 -4.69 6.82 -8.50
C PHE A 74 -6.01 6.97 -7.73
N ALA A 75 -7.00 7.65 -8.32
CA ALA A 75 -8.35 7.77 -7.75
C ALA A 75 -8.98 6.39 -7.53
N GLY A 76 -8.81 5.46 -8.48
CA GLY A 76 -9.24 4.06 -8.34
C GLY A 76 -8.57 3.34 -7.16
N ILE A 77 -7.28 3.56 -6.92
CA ILE A 77 -6.54 2.99 -5.78
C ILE A 77 -7.07 3.57 -4.47
N VAL A 78 -7.18 4.90 -4.34
CA VAL A 78 -7.68 5.56 -3.13
C VAL A 78 -9.10 5.11 -2.81
N TRP A 79 -9.98 5.12 -3.82
CA TRP A 79 -11.35 4.65 -3.68
C TRP A 79 -11.42 3.19 -3.20
N ARG A 80 -10.58 2.32 -3.76
CA ARG A 80 -10.55 0.91 -3.37
C ARG A 80 -9.93 0.68 -1.99
N LYS A 81 -8.96 1.50 -1.57
CA LYS A 81 -8.42 1.51 -0.19
C LYS A 81 -9.50 1.94 0.80
N ASN A 82 -10.20 3.05 0.53
CA ASN A 82 -11.29 3.50 1.40
C ASN A 82 -12.37 2.43 1.55
N ARG A 83 -12.72 1.74 0.46
CA ARG A 83 -13.63 0.58 0.52
C ARG A 83 -13.11 -0.56 1.39
N ARG A 84 -11.80 -0.85 1.37
CA ARG A 84 -11.22 -1.88 2.25
C ARG A 84 -11.25 -1.47 3.71
N LEU A 85 -11.02 -0.20 4.04
CA LEU A 85 -11.12 0.29 5.41
C LEU A 85 -12.55 0.20 5.94
N GLU A 86 -13.53 0.58 5.12
CA GLU A 86 -14.96 0.41 5.44
C GLU A 86 -15.33 -1.09 5.64
N GLN A 87 -14.77 -1.98 4.81
CA GLN A 87 -14.93 -3.43 4.95
C GLN A 87 -14.31 -3.95 6.24
N ALA A 88 -13.08 -3.55 6.53
CA ALA A 88 -12.37 -3.96 7.73
C ALA A 88 -13.13 -3.51 8.98
N ALA A 89 -13.61 -2.26 9.01
CA ALA A 89 -14.46 -1.78 10.09
C ALA A 89 -15.71 -2.64 10.26
N MET A 90 -16.44 -2.92 9.17
CA MET A 90 -17.60 -3.81 9.21
C MET A 90 -17.25 -5.21 9.71
N LEU A 91 -16.12 -5.76 9.27
CA LEU A 91 -15.62 -7.07 9.69
C LEU A 91 -15.28 -7.09 11.18
N TYR A 92 -14.53 -6.12 11.69
CA TYR A 92 -14.15 -6.08 13.10
C TYR A 92 -15.36 -5.91 14.02
N THR A 93 -16.34 -5.09 13.63
CA THR A 93 -17.61 -5.02 14.35
C THR A 93 -18.36 -6.36 14.27
N ALA A 94 -18.36 -7.00 13.11
CA ALA A 94 -19.01 -8.30 12.90
C ALA A 94 -18.36 -9.46 13.67
N LEU A 95 -17.03 -9.42 13.87
CA LEU A 95 -16.28 -10.39 14.65
C LEU A 95 -16.59 -10.27 16.15
N GLY A 96 -17.00 -9.10 16.64
CA GLY A 96 -17.33 -8.87 18.06
C GLY A 96 -18.78 -9.20 18.44
N VAL A 97 -19.63 -9.65 17.51
CA VAL A 97 -21.03 -10.00 17.81
C VAL A 97 -21.14 -11.48 18.19
N LYS A 98 -21.43 -11.70 19.48
CA LYS A 98 -21.56 -13.04 20.08
C LYS A 98 -22.91 -13.68 19.84
N GLU A 99 -23.98 -12.92 20.06
CA GLU A 99 -25.33 -13.45 20.05
C GLU A 99 -25.90 -13.52 18.64
N PRO A 100 -26.45 -14.67 18.21
CA PRO A 100 -27.08 -14.81 16.91
C PRO A 100 -28.21 -13.80 16.65
N SER A 101 -28.95 -13.40 17.68
CA SER A 101 -29.99 -12.36 17.62
C SER A 101 -29.43 -11.01 17.15
N ASN A 102 -28.23 -10.66 17.62
CA ASN A 102 -27.60 -9.38 17.33
C ASN A 102 -26.94 -9.35 15.95
N GLN A 103 -26.69 -10.50 15.32
CA GLN A 103 -26.09 -10.59 13.99
C GLN A 103 -27.01 -10.02 12.90
N ALA A 104 -28.29 -10.37 12.95
CA ALA A 104 -29.30 -9.85 12.02
C ALA A 104 -29.51 -8.34 12.23
N TRP A 105 -29.57 -7.91 13.50
CA TRP A 105 -29.66 -6.50 13.86
C TRP A 105 -28.44 -5.71 13.37
N LEU A 106 -27.24 -6.23 13.53
CA LEU A 106 -26.01 -5.57 13.08
C LEU A 106 -26.01 -5.39 11.55
N ALA A 107 -26.40 -6.43 10.79
CA ALA A 107 -26.51 -6.33 9.35
C ALA A 107 -27.53 -5.25 8.92
N ASP A 108 -28.66 -5.14 9.61
CA ASP A 108 -29.66 -4.10 9.37
C ASP A 108 -29.18 -2.70 9.78
N SER A 109 -28.50 -2.55 10.92
CA SER A 109 -27.86 -1.29 11.34
C SER A 109 -26.85 -0.81 10.30
N PHE A 110 -25.94 -1.68 9.83
CA PHE A 110 -25.02 -1.33 8.75
C PHE A 110 -25.74 -0.93 7.46
N TYR A 111 -26.86 -1.59 7.13
CA TYR A 111 -27.67 -1.26 5.97
C TYR A 111 -28.34 0.12 6.08
N ARG A 112 -28.84 0.49 7.26
CA ARG A 112 -29.52 1.78 7.51
C ARG A 112 -28.54 2.94 7.64
N GLU A 113 -27.42 2.74 8.33
CA GLU A 113 -26.48 3.80 8.67
C GLU A 113 -25.50 4.13 7.55
N ASN A 114 -25.20 3.17 6.67
CA ASN A 114 -24.20 3.34 5.62
C ASN A 114 -24.84 3.55 4.25
N ARG A 115 -24.05 4.09 3.31
CA ARG A 115 -24.46 4.31 1.92
C ARG A 115 -23.57 3.54 0.94
N GLY A 116 -24.02 3.41 -0.30
CA GLY A 116 -23.24 2.85 -1.39
C GLY A 116 -22.87 1.37 -1.19
N TRP A 117 -21.57 1.07 -1.27
CA TRP A 117 -21.07 -0.30 -1.34
C TRP A 117 -21.25 -1.08 -0.02
N VAL A 118 -21.00 -0.45 1.13
CA VAL A 118 -21.18 -1.07 2.45
C VAL A 118 -22.64 -1.46 2.65
N ARG A 119 -23.58 -0.55 2.33
CA ARG A 119 -25.02 -0.83 2.37
C ARG A 119 -25.42 -2.02 1.51
N SER A 120 -24.91 -2.08 0.28
CA SER A 120 -25.18 -3.20 -0.63
C SER A 120 -24.70 -4.54 -0.06
N ARG A 121 -23.53 -4.56 0.58
CA ARG A 121 -23.00 -5.77 1.25
C ARG A 121 -23.75 -6.12 2.52
N ALA A 122 -24.13 -5.15 3.34
CA ALA A 122 -24.93 -5.36 4.53
C ALA A 122 -26.30 -5.95 4.17
N ALA A 123 -26.95 -5.43 3.12
CA ALA A 123 -28.18 -6.02 2.58
C ALA A 123 -27.98 -7.47 2.08
N ALA A 124 -26.87 -7.73 1.38
CA ALA A 124 -26.56 -9.07 0.90
C ALA A 124 -26.25 -10.04 2.05
N LEU A 125 -25.55 -9.57 3.09
CA LEU A 125 -25.30 -10.31 4.32
C LEU A 125 -26.63 -10.67 5.00
N GLY A 126 -27.52 -9.70 5.21
CA GLY A 126 -28.85 -9.93 5.77
C GLY A 126 -29.66 -10.96 4.98
N ARG A 127 -29.58 -10.95 3.65
CA ARG A 127 -30.23 -11.96 2.80
C ARG A 127 -29.64 -13.37 2.98
N GLU A 128 -28.33 -13.53 3.14
CA GLU A 128 -27.75 -14.85 3.40
C GLU A 128 -28.12 -15.38 4.79
N LEU A 129 -28.21 -14.50 5.79
CA LEU A 129 -28.67 -14.87 7.13
C LEU A 129 -30.14 -15.28 7.13
N ALA A 130 -30.98 -14.55 6.39
CA ALA A 130 -32.39 -14.93 6.18
C ALA A 130 -32.55 -16.28 5.48
N ARG A 131 -31.54 -16.75 4.73
CA ARG A 131 -31.49 -18.09 4.12
C ARG A 131 -30.95 -19.17 5.07
N GLY A 132 -30.68 -18.85 6.34
CA GLY A 132 -30.14 -19.78 7.32
C GLY A 132 -28.67 -20.12 7.13
N GLN A 133 -27.90 -19.33 6.35
CA GLN A 133 -26.46 -19.54 6.29
C GLN A 133 -25.80 -19.11 7.59
N SER A 134 -24.72 -19.82 7.96
CA SER A 134 -23.91 -19.41 9.11
C SER A 134 -23.34 -18.01 8.90
N TRP A 135 -23.29 -17.22 9.98
CA TRP A 135 -22.72 -15.87 9.99
C TRP A 135 -21.34 -15.80 9.34
N TRP A 136 -20.47 -16.73 9.70
CA TRP A 136 -19.10 -16.81 9.21
C TRP A 136 -19.03 -17.12 7.71
N THR A 137 -19.84 -18.07 7.24
CA THR A 137 -19.94 -18.38 5.80
C THR A 137 -20.47 -17.19 5.01
N ALA A 138 -21.45 -16.48 5.56
CA ALA A 138 -22.03 -15.30 4.93
C ALA A 138 -21.01 -14.15 4.81
N LEU A 139 -20.20 -13.89 5.86
CA LEU A 139 -19.11 -12.90 5.83
C LEU A 139 -18.05 -13.23 4.76
N GLU A 140 -17.66 -14.49 4.61
CA GLU A 140 -16.73 -14.91 3.55
C GLU A 140 -17.35 -14.79 2.15
N ARG A 141 -18.58 -15.30 1.95
CA ARG A 141 -19.28 -15.29 0.65
C ARG A 141 -19.55 -13.86 0.16
N GLN A 142 -19.94 -12.97 1.06
CA GLN A 142 -20.18 -11.57 0.71
C GLN A 142 -18.90 -10.75 0.53
N GLY A 143 -17.72 -11.39 0.66
CA GLY A 143 -16.45 -10.71 0.47
C GLY A 143 -16.25 -9.54 1.42
N ILE A 144 -16.81 -9.66 2.64
CA ILE A 144 -16.52 -8.77 3.76
C ILE A 144 -15.12 -9.14 4.31
N ALA A 145 -14.83 -10.43 4.44
CA ALA A 145 -13.48 -10.95 4.67
C ALA A 145 -12.70 -11.07 3.34
N GLN A 146 -12.02 -10.00 2.91
CA GLN A 146 -11.24 -10.00 1.65
C GLN A 146 -9.78 -10.41 1.81
N GLY A 147 -9.17 -10.03 2.94
CA GLY A 147 -7.79 -10.32 3.28
C GLY A 147 -7.56 -11.80 3.56
N LEU A 148 -6.30 -12.23 3.45
CA LEU A 148 -5.92 -13.59 3.85
C LEU A 148 -6.02 -13.77 5.37
N TYR A 149 -5.65 -12.73 6.14
CA TYR A 149 -5.83 -12.72 7.59
C TYR A 149 -7.31 -12.61 7.95
N ASP A 150 -8.10 -11.78 7.28
CA ASP A 150 -9.55 -11.67 7.51
C ASP A 150 -10.25 -13.03 7.37
N LYS A 151 -9.97 -13.75 6.29
CA LYS A 151 -10.52 -15.10 6.05
C LYS A 151 -10.06 -16.08 7.11
N LEU A 152 -8.78 -16.05 7.45
CA LEU A 152 -8.24 -16.90 8.50
C LEU A 152 -8.93 -16.59 9.84
N ALA A 153 -9.12 -15.33 10.19
CA ALA A 153 -9.80 -14.89 11.41
C ALA A 153 -11.25 -15.40 11.44
N VAL A 154 -12.03 -15.16 10.38
CA VAL A 154 -13.41 -15.66 10.27
C VAL A 154 -13.48 -17.18 10.42
N ARG A 155 -12.57 -17.93 9.80
CA ARG A 155 -12.55 -19.40 9.89
C ARG A 155 -12.13 -19.90 11.27
N LEU A 156 -11.16 -19.25 11.90
CA LEU A 156 -10.74 -19.55 13.26
C LEU A 156 -11.89 -19.30 14.24
N THR A 157 -12.55 -18.15 14.14
CA THR A 157 -13.71 -17.81 14.97
C THR A 157 -14.88 -18.76 14.71
N ALA A 158 -15.09 -19.19 13.46
CA ALA A 158 -16.13 -20.16 13.13
C ALA A 158 -15.89 -21.53 13.75
N ARG A 159 -14.64 -21.99 13.81
CA ARG A 159 -14.28 -23.32 14.30
C ARG A 159 -14.13 -23.39 15.81
N TYR A 160 -13.45 -22.40 16.39
CA TYR A 160 -13.04 -22.43 17.80
C TYR A 160 -13.81 -21.44 18.67
N GLY A 161 -14.68 -20.62 18.10
CA GLY A 161 -15.32 -19.51 18.80
C GLY A 161 -14.41 -18.28 18.91
N GLU A 162 -14.82 -17.29 19.69
CA GLU A 162 -13.95 -16.14 19.94
C GLU A 162 -12.64 -16.58 20.58
N PRO A 163 -11.50 -15.95 20.23
CA PRO A 163 -10.29 -16.14 20.99
C PRO A 163 -10.62 -15.81 22.44
N GLN A 164 -10.43 -16.76 23.36
CA GLN A 164 -10.49 -16.47 24.79
C GLN A 164 -9.65 -15.21 25.01
N ALA A 165 -10.24 -14.20 25.66
CA ALA A 165 -9.55 -12.96 25.95
C ALA A 165 -8.33 -13.30 26.79
N VAL A 166 -7.21 -13.54 26.11
CA VAL A 166 -5.90 -13.63 26.71
C VAL A 166 -5.78 -12.30 27.44
N GLN A 167 -5.68 -12.35 28.77
CA GLN A 167 -5.62 -11.17 29.60
C GLN A 167 -4.61 -10.19 28.97
N PRO A 168 -5.03 -8.96 28.61
CA PRO A 168 -4.18 -8.01 27.90
C PRO A 168 -2.87 -7.71 28.63
N GLU A 169 -2.80 -8.00 29.94
CA GLU A 169 -1.63 -7.82 30.79
C GLU A 169 -0.54 -8.91 30.62
N ALA A 170 -0.88 -10.13 30.19
CA ALA A 170 0.08 -11.25 30.13
C ALA A 170 0.76 -11.41 28.76
N ILE A 171 0.14 -10.91 27.69
CA ILE A 171 0.68 -10.92 26.32
C ILE A 171 0.49 -9.52 25.74
N GLY A 172 1.26 -8.56 26.28
CA GLY A 172 1.07 -7.12 26.06
C GLY A 172 0.82 -6.77 24.60
N ASP A 173 -0.31 -6.10 24.32
CA ASP A 173 -0.81 -5.42 23.11
C ASP A 173 -0.56 -6.03 21.71
N ALA A 174 0.26 -7.05 21.57
CA ALA A 174 0.83 -7.50 20.30
C ALA A 174 -0.03 -8.56 19.60
N GLU A 175 -0.93 -9.22 20.32
CA GLU A 175 -1.59 -10.43 19.82
C GLU A 175 -2.83 -10.15 18.97
N VAL A 176 -3.75 -9.31 19.46
CA VAL A 176 -4.94 -8.90 18.68
C VAL A 176 -4.54 -7.89 17.59
N LEU A 177 -3.45 -7.15 17.83
CA LEU A 177 -2.98 -6.12 16.92
C LEU A 177 -2.00 -6.64 15.86
N ALA A 178 -1.48 -7.87 15.87
CA ALA A 178 -0.47 -8.29 14.89
C ALA A 178 -0.88 -8.06 13.40
N PRO A 179 -2.11 -8.38 12.95
CA PRO A 179 -2.55 -8.06 11.59
C PRO A 179 -2.71 -6.55 11.39
N LEU A 180 -3.27 -5.86 12.37
CA LEU A 180 -3.44 -4.40 12.39
C LEU A 180 -2.11 -3.65 12.42
N GLN A 181 -1.07 -4.20 13.04
CA GLN A 181 0.29 -3.68 13.11
C GLN A 181 0.99 -3.85 11.77
N ILE A 182 0.82 -5.00 11.12
CA ILE A 182 1.32 -5.21 9.74
C ILE A 182 0.68 -4.19 8.80
N GLU A 183 -0.64 -4.00 8.92
CA GLU A 183 -1.36 -3.02 8.12
C GLU A 183 -0.94 -1.59 8.45
N ALA A 184 -0.86 -1.22 9.74
CA ALA A 184 -0.43 0.10 10.18
C ALA A 184 1.03 0.40 9.80
N GLU A 185 1.93 -0.57 9.88
CA GLU A 185 3.31 -0.41 9.38
C GLU A 185 3.35 -0.34 7.87
N ALA A 186 2.57 -1.14 7.15
CA ALA A 186 2.43 -1.00 5.70
C ALA A 186 1.88 0.39 5.32
N GLU A 187 0.94 0.92 6.09
CA GLU A 187 0.42 2.28 5.92
C GLU A 187 1.46 3.35 6.24
N ARG A 188 2.27 3.14 7.29
CA ARG A 188 3.39 4.02 7.62
C ARG A 188 4.46 4.02 6.52
N LEU A 189 4.73 2.86 5.92
CA LEU A 189 5.61 2.73 4.76
C LEU A 189 5.02 3.41 3.51
N LEU A 190 3.71 3.27 3.28
CA LEU A 190 2.98 4.01 2.25
C LEU A 190 3.06 5.53 2.47
N GLY A 191 2.93 5.99 3.71
CA GLY A 191 3.10 7.39 4.07
C GLY A 191 4.50 7.90 3.72
N ARG A 192 5.55 7.10 3.90
CA ARG A 192 6.92 7.46 3.47
C ARG A 192 7.08 7.48 1.96
N LEU A 193 6.35 6.62 1.24
CA LEU A 193 6.31 6.67 -0.23
C LEU A 193 5.64 7.95 -0.76
N PHE A 194 4.94 8.74 0.07
CA PHE A 194 4.45 10.06 -0.33
C PHE A 194 5.58 10.98 -0.82
N PHE A 195 6.81 10.83 -0.32
CA PHE A 195 7.97 11.57 -0.85
C PHE A 195 8.27 11.26 -2.32
N PHE A 196 7.97 10.05 -2.80
CA PHE A 196 8.06 9.75 -4.23
C PHE A 196 7.06 10.59 -5.04
N SER A 197 5.86 10.86 -4.51
CA SER A 197 4.90 11.73 -5.20
C SER A 197 5.36 13.19 -5.29
N TRP A 198 6.16 13.67 -4.33
CA TRP A 198 6.80 14.98 -4.45
C TRP A 198 7.89 15.01 -5.53
N ALA A 199 8.77 14.02 -5.55
CA ALA A 199 9.78 13.91 -6.61
C ALA A 199 9.11 13.88 -7.99
N LEU A 200 8.02 13.13 -8.09
CA LEU A 200 7.19 13.02 -9.29
C LEU A 200 6.62 14.35 -9.77
N LEU A 201 6.19 15.23 -8.85
CA LEU A 201 5.67 16.56 -9.18
C LEU A 201 6.80 17.53 -9.56
N LEU A 202 7.98 17.35 -8.98
CA LEU A 202 9.15 18.20 -9.25
C LEU A 202 9.83 17.86 -10.58
N PHE A 203 9.83 16.59 -11.02
CA PHE A 203 10.45 16.20 -12.29
C PHE A 203 9.90 16.95 -13.53
N PRO A 204 8.57 17.13 -13.71
CA PRO A 204 8.03 17.96 -14.78
C PRO A 204 8.48 19.41 -14.72
N ILE A 205 8.49 20.00 -13.51
CA ILE A 205 8.94 21.39 -13.29
C ILE A 205 10.40 21.51 -13.69
N LEU A 206 11.22 20.55 -13.26
CA LEU A 206 12.62 20.44 -13.63
C LEU A 206 12.80 20.28 -15.14
N GLY A 207 11.97 19.44 -15.79
CA GLY A 207 11.99 19.24 -17.23
C GLY A 207 11.69 20.52 -18.00
N VAL A 208 10.66 21.28 -17.59
CA VAL A 208 10.32 22.59 -18.18
C VAL A 208 11.46 23.59 -17.96
N PHE A 209 12.04 23.61 -16.76
CA PHE A 209 13.18 24.45 -16.45
C PHE A 209 14.38 24.16 -17.36
N LEU A 210 14.74 22.88 -17.54
CA LEU A 210 15.82 22.46 -18.43
C LEU A 210 15.51 22.75 -19.91
N ALA A 211 14.26 22.60 -20.33
CA ALA A 211 13.85 22.78 -21.73
C ALA A 211 13.70 24.24 -22.14
N VAL A 212 13.33 25.13 -21.20
CA VAL A 212 13.01 26.54 -21.50
C VAL A 212 14.00 27.49 -20.85
N VAL A 213 14.22 27.39 -19.54
CA VAL A 213 15.01 28.38 -18.79
C VAL A 213 16.50 28.27 -19.12
N VAL A 214 17.04 27.06 -19.10
CA VAL A 214 18.47 26.82 -19.38
C VAL A 214 18.89 27.31 -20.78
N PRO A 215 18.17 27.04 -21.88
CA PRO A 215 18.52 27.60 -23.19
C PRO A 215 18.47 29.13 -23.23
N THR A 216 17.50 29.75 -22.57
CA THR A 216 17.42 31.21 -22.51
C THR A 216 18.63 31.79 -21.78
N LEU A 217 19.05 31.15 -20.68
CA LEU A 217 20.28 31.55 -19.97
C LEU A 217 21.54 31.34 -20.82
N ASP A 218 21.62 30.29 -21.63
CA ASP A 218 22.74 30.08 -22.57
C ASP A 218 22.80 31.18 -23.62
N GLN A 219 21.66 31.52 -24.23
CA GLN A 219 21.59 32.60 -25.21
C GLN A 219 22.04 33.95 -24.61
N LEU A 220 21.51 34.32 -23.44
CA LEU A 220 21.89 35.55 -22.73
C LEU A 220 23.39 35.57 -22.36
N SER A 221 23.93 34.43 -21.93
CA SER A 221 25.35 34.31 -21.59
C SER A 221 26.23 34.51 -22.83
N ARG A 222 25.84 33.94 -23.98
CA ARG A 222 26.57 34.12 -25.25
C ARG A 222 26.50 35.56 -25.76
N GLU A 223 25.34 36.21 -25.67
CA GLU A 223 25.15 37.62 -26.02
C GLU A 223 26.03 38.55 -25.16
N SER A 224 26.24 38.19 -23.89
CA SER A 224 27.07 38.95 -22.95
C SER A 224 28.56 38.56 -22.98
N GLY A 225 28.97 37.62 -23.84
CA GLY A 225 30.35 37.12 -23.89
C GLY A 225 30.80 36.33 -22.65
N LEU A 226 29.87 35.92 -21.78
CA LEU A 226 30.14 35.20 -20.54
C LEU A 226 30.14 33.69 -20.76
N GLN A 227 30.98 32.98 -20.02
CA GLN A 227 30.95 31.52 -19.97
C GLN A 227 29.95 31.04 -18.91
N LEU A 228 29.05 30.14 -19.32
CA LEU A 228 28.11 29.49 -18.40
C LEU A 228 28.84 28.69 -17.30
N PRO A 229 28.25 28.60 -16.09
CA PRO A 229 28.72 27.69 -15.05
C PRO A 229 28.79 26.23 -15.53
N PRO A 230 29.76 25.42 -15.05
CA PRO A 230 29.93 24.03 -15.47
C PRO A 230 28.66 23.17 -15.30
N LEU A 231 27.87 23.42 -14.25
CA LEU A 231 26.63 22.70 -13.98
C LEU A 231 25.56 22.95 -15.06
N LEU A 232 25.39 24.19 -15.50
CA LEU A 232 24.46 24.52 -16.59
C LEU A 232 24.98 23.98 -17.92
N ARG A 233 26.29 24.06 -18.17
CA ARG A 233 26.92 23.42 -19.34
C ARG A 233 26.70 21.91 -19.37
N ALA A 234 26.82 21.22 -18.25
CA ALA A 234 26.53 19.79 -18.17
C ALA A 234 25.07 19.49 -18.51
N SER A 235 24.13 20.32 -18.03
CA SER A 235 22.71 20.17 -18.37
C SER A 235 22.41 20.41 -19.86
N LEU A 236 23.09 21.38 -20.48
CA LEU A 236 23.05 21.61 -21.92
C LEU A 236 23.68 20.44 -22.68
N ALA A 237 24.81 19.89 -22.24
CA ALA A 237 25.45 18.75 -22.88
C ALA A 237 24.57 17.49 -22.85
N VAL A 238 23.82 17.26 -21.75
CA VAL A 238 22.82 16.19 -21.67
C VAL A 238 21.69 16.42 -22.68
N ARG A 239 21.21 17.66 -22.80
CA ARG A 239 20.21 18.04 -23.80
C ARG A 239 20.75 17.86 -25.21
N ASP A 240 21.93 18.40 -25.51
CA ASP A 240 22.56 18.37 -26.82
C ASP A 240 22.86 16.94 -27.24
N SER A 241 23.36 16.10 -26.34
CA SER A 241 23.55 14.65 -26.58
C SER A 241 22.25 13.97 -26.97
N ALA A 242 21.16 14.30 -26.28
CA ALA A 242 19.85 13.77 -26.63
C ALA A 242 19.36 14.32 -27.99
N THR A 243 19.62 15.59 -28.35
CA THR A 243 19.29 16.10 -29.69
C THR A 243 20.15 15.53 -30.82
N THR A 244 21.43 15.27 -30.55
CA THR A 244 22.43 14.76 -31.51
C THR A 244 22.13 13.33 -31.94
N PHE A 245 21.46 12.55 -31.08
CA PHE A 245 20.95 11.22 -31.42
C PHE A 245 19.82 11.22 -32.48
N GLY A 246 19.46 12.38 -33.05
CA GLY A 246 18.39 12.56 -34.03
C GLY A 246 17.02 12.81 -33.39
N TRP A 247 16.99 13.05 -32.08
CA TRP A 247 15.75 13.21 -31.33
C TRP A 247 15.47 14.71 -31.35
N SER A 248 14.60 15.16 -32.25
CA SER A 248 14.18 16.57 -32.33
C SER A 248 13.82 17.11 -30.93
N ASN A 249 13.90 18.43 -30.68
CA ASN A 249 13.52 19.03 -29.40
C ASN A 249 12.13 18.55 -28.88
N ASN A 250 11.21 18.23 -29.81
CA ASN A 250 9.92 17.61 -29.49
C ASN A 250 10.08 16.20 -28.91
N LEU A 251 10.97 15.40 -29.45
CA LEU A 251 11.22 14.03 -29.03
C LEU A 251 11.92 14.00 -27.65
N LEU A 252 12.82 14.94 -27.33
CA LEU A 252 13.46 15.09 -26.01
C LEU A 252 12.44 15.45 -24.91
N SER A 253 11.54 16.38 -25.21
CA SER A 253 10.38 16.65 -24.35
C SER A 253 9.49 15.41 -24.16
N LEU A 254 9.38 14.57 -25.20
CA LEU A 254 8.61 13.32 -25.20
C LEU A 254 9.32 12.20 -24.41
N ILE A 255 10.66 12.12 -24.39
CA ILE A 255 11.40 11.21 -23.47
C ILE A 255 11.24 11.66 -22.03
N THR A 256 11.36 12.97 -21.78
CA THR A 256 11.26 13.50 -20.42
C THR A 256 9.86 13.21 -19.89
N LEU A 257 8.84 13.41 -20.73
CA LEU A 257 7.49 12.95 -20.48
C LEU A 257 7.42 11.43 -20.28
N LEU A 258 8.05 10.63 -21.15
CA LEU A 258 8.04 9.17 -21.06
C LEU A 258 8.66 8.68 -19.74
N LEU A 259 9.78 9.27 -19.31
CA LEU A 259 10.48 8.96 -18.06
C LEU A 259 9.69 9.41 -16.85
N ILE A 260 9.04 10.58 -16.91
CA ILE A 260 8.05 11.00 -15.92
C ILE A 260 6.93 9.96 -15.88
N THR A 261 6.33 9.62 -17.02
CA THR A 261 5.22 8.66 -17.13
C THR A 261 5.62 7.27 -16.62
N LEU A 262 6.82 6.79 -16.95
CA LEU A 262 7.40 5.54 -16.46
C LEU A 262 7.72 5.59 -14.96
N GLY A 263 8.27 6.70 -14.47
CA GLY A 263 8.53 6.93 -13.05
C GLY A 263 7.23 6.94 -12.25
N ILE A 264 6.17 7.53 -12.81
CA ILE A 264 4.85 7.49 -12.20
C ILE A 264 4.23 6.09 -12.31
N LEU A 265 4.30 5.43 -13.46
CA LEU A 265 3.85 4.05 -13.64
C LEU A 265 4.61 3.10 -12.70
N ALA A 266 5.88 3.36 -12.41
CA ALA A 266 6.69 2.61 -11.46
C ALA A 266 6.27 2.91 -10.03
N ALA A 267 6.00 4.17 -9.66
CA ALA A 267 5.51 4.54 -8.32
C ALA A 267 4.10 4.01 -8.05
N ILE A 268 3.19 4.14 -9.02
CA ILE A 268 1.85 3.56 -9.02
C ILE A 268 1.94 2.04 -9.08
N GLY A 269 2.82 1.49 -9.90
CA GLY A 269 3.09 0.06 -10.00
C GLY A 269 3.65 -0.51 -8.71
N LEU A 270 4.48 0.23 -7.98
CA LEU A 270 5.00 -0.14 -6.67
C LEU A 270 3.91 -0.03 -5.60
N GLY A 271 3.10 1.04 -5.62
CA GLY A 271 1.94 1.21 -4.75
C GLY A 271 0.87 0.14 -4.98
N LEU A 272 0.55 -0.15 -6.25
CA LEU A 272 -0.32 -1.24 -6.68
C LEU A 272 0.31 -2.59 -6.34
N ALA A 273 1.61 -2.78 -6.54
CA ALA A 273 2.30 -4.01 -6.18
C ALA A 273 2.19 -4.24 -4.68
N LEU A 274 2.43 -3.23 -3.85
CA LEU A 274 2.26 -3.24 -2.39
C LEU A 274 0.79 -3.39 -1.94
N TRP A 275 -0.17 -3.05 -2.78
CA TRP A 275 -1.60 -3.07 -2.44
C TRP A 275 -2.38 -4.30 -2.98
N LEU A 276 -2.00 -4.78 -4.16
CA LEU A 276 -2.33 -6.08 -4.72
C LEU A 276 -1.39 -7.18 -4.19
N TYR A 277 -0.41 -6.81 -3.36
CA TYR A 277 0.68 -7.64 -2.84
C TYR A 277 0.22 -9.02 -2.37
N PRO A 278 -0.86 -9.16 -1.59
CA PRO A 278 -1.24 -10.50 -1.14
C PRO A 278 -1.81 -11.38 -2.25
N ARG A 279 -2.38 -10.80 -3.32
CA ARG A 279 -3.12 -11.51 -4.38
C ARG A 279 -2.31 -11.68 -5.67
N LEU A 280 -1.61 -10.65 -6.15
CA LEU A 280 -0.79 -10.75 -7.37
C LEU A 280 0.49 -11.58 -7.13
N LEU A 281 1.13 -11.44 -5.96
CA LEU A 281 2.32 -12.24 -5.61
C LEU A 281 1.97 -13.69 -5.22
N GLN A 282 0.70 -14.12 -5.33
CA GLN A 282 0.37 -15.55 -5.21
C GLN A 282 0.85 -16.35 -6.43
N ARG A 283 1.01 -15.69 -7.58
CA ARG A 283 1.50 -16.33 -8.82
C ARG A 283 3.03 -16.45 -8.79
N ARG A 284 3.57 -17.54 -9.35
CA ARG A 284 5.02 -17.69 -9.57
C ARG A 284 5.46 -16.72 -10.69
N PRO A 285 6.68 -16.14 -10.66
CA PRO A 285 7.80 -16.35 -9.72
C PRO A 285 7.78 -15.42 -8.47
N LEU A 286 6.95 -14.40 -8.51
CA LEU A 286 6.82 -13.30 -7.55
C LEU A 286 6.53 -13.76 -6.10
N ARG A 287 5.96 -14.96 -5.91
CA ARG A 287 5.72 -15.59 -4.59
C ARG A 287 6.93 -15.65 -3.65
N TRP A 288 8.15 -15.67 -4.17
CA TRP A 288 9.35 -15.72 -3.32
C TRP A 288 9.47 -14.49 -2.41
N LEU A 289 9.09 -13.30 -2.89
CA LEU A 289 9.13 -12.04 -2.12
C LEU A 289 8.17 -12.04 -0.92
N CYS A 290 7.04 -12.74 -1.03
CA CYS A 290 6.00 -12.82 0.01
C CYS A 290 6.06 -14.11 0.84
N ARG A 291 7.13 -14.91 0.70
CA ARG A 291 7.21 -16.23 1.34
C ARG A 291 7.06 -16.14 2.86
N ASP A 292 7.66 -15.14 3.50
CA ASP A 292 7.59 -14.97 4.95
C ASP A 292 6.20 -14.54 5.41
N TYR A 293 5.53 -13.65 4.66
CA TYR A 293 4.14 -13.25 4.94
C TYR A 293 3.18 -14.45 4.92
N TYR A 294 3.24 -15.30 3.89
CA TYR A 294 2.38 -16.49 3.80
C TYR A 294 2.71 -17.52 4.88
N ARG A 295 3.99 -17.67 5.25
CA ARG A 295 4.36 -18.59 6.33
C ARG A 295 3.91 -18.09 7.69
N ASN A 296 3.95 -16.77 7.94
CA ASN A 296 3.39 -16.22 9.16
C ASN A 296 1.90 -16.55 9.28
N LEU A 297 1.12 -16.34 8.21
CA LEU A 297 -0.30 -16.71 8.17
C LEU A 297 -0.52 -18.18 8.58
N GLY A 298 0.30 -19.09 8.03
CA GLY A 298 0.25 -20.50 8.41
C GLY A 298 0.62 -20.76 9.87
N PHE A 299 1.68 -20.11 10.39
CA PHE A 299 2.08 -20.26 11.79
C PHE A 299 1.05 -19.70 12.76
N THR A 300 0.41 -18.58 12.43
CA THR A 300 -0.71 -18.03 13.21
C THR A 300 -1.86 -19.02 13.27
N ALA A 301 -2.23 -19.61 12.12
CA ALA A 301 -3.28 -20.63 12.05
C ALA A 301 -2.93 -21.87 12.88
N LEU A 302 -1.69 -22.37 12.76
CA LEU A 302 -1.22 -23.53 13.51
C LEU A 302 -1.13 -23.28 15.01
N ALA A 303 -0.61 -22.12 15.42
CA ALA A 303 -0.54 -21.75 16.84
C ALA A 303 -1.93 -21.71 17.46
N ARG A 304 -2.90 -21.09 16.78
CA ARG A 304 -4.30 -21.06 17.25
C ARG A 304 -4.97 -22.43 17.26
N ALA A 305 -4.67 -23.28 16.27
CA ALA A 305 -5.17 -24.64 16.26
C ALA A 305 -4.58 -25.47 17.43
N LEU A 306 -3.31 -25.29 17.76
CA LEU A 306 -2.65 -25.96 18.89
C LEU A 306 -3.17 -25.53 20.26
N GLU A 307 -3.76 -24.33 20.38
CA GLU A 307 -4.40 -23.89 21.62
C GLU A 307 -5.70 -24.65 21.92
N HIS A 308 -6.37 -25.19 20.89
CA HIS A 308 -7.70 -25.80 21.00
C HIS A 308 -7.71 -27.31 20.72
N GLU A 309 -6.79 -27.78 19.88
CA GLU A 309 -6.69 -29.19 19.50
C GLU A 309 -5.70 -29.93 20.43
N PRO A 310 -6.00 -31.17 20.84
CA PRO A 310 -5.24 -31.89 21.86
C PRO A 310 -3.84 -32.33 21.40
N ASP A 311 -3.63 -32.46 20.09
CA ASP A 311 -2.36 -32.91 19.52
C ASP A 311 -1.96 -32.10 18.26
N LEU A 312 -0.67 -32.15 17.94
CA LEU A 312 -0.13 -31.46 16.76
C LEU A 312 -0.70 -32.02 15.45
N LEU A 313 -1.11 -33.29 15.44
CA LEU A 313 -1.69 -33.93 14.28
C LEU A 313 -3.04 -33.31 13.91
N ARG A 314 -3.98 -33.22 14.86
CA ARG A 314 -5.28 -32.56 14.65
C ARG A 314 -5.11 -31.07 14.40
N ALA A 315 -4.17 -30.42 15.09
CA ALA A 315 -3.85 -29.02 14.82
C ALA A 315 -3.38 -28.79 13.37
N CYS A 316 -2.55 -29.68 12.81
CA CYS A 316 -2.12 -29.61 11.41
C CYS A 316 -3.28 -29.86 10.44
N GLN A 317 -4.16 -30.84 10.73
CA GLN A 317 -5.35 -31.12 9.93
C GLN A 317 -6.30 -29.91 9.91
N ALA A 318 -6.62 -29.38 11.08
CA ALA A 318 -7.42 -28.18 11.24
C ALA A 318 -6.82 -26.99 10.48
N THR A 319 -5.50 -26.78 10.62
CA THR A 319 -4.80 -25.71 9.92
C THR A 319 -4.88 -25.85 8.40
N ALA A 320 -4.83 -27.08 7.88
CA ALA A 320 -4.95 -27.33 6.44
C ALA A 320 -6.32 -26.90 5.87
N GLU A 321 -7.39 -27.02 6.67
CA GLU A 321 -8.74 -26.60 6.31
C GLU A 321 -8.95 -25.09 6.48
N LEU A 322 -8.39 -24.53 7.55
CA LEU A 322 -8.55 -23.12 7.91
C LEU A 322 -7.77 -22.19 6.98
N VAL A 323 -6.56 -22.56 6.56
CA VAL A 323 -5.69 -21.65 5.79
C VAL A 323 -6.26 -21.42 4.38
N PRO A 324 -6.50 -20.15 3.96
CA PRO A 324 -7.12 -19.84 2.66
C PRO A 324 -6.23 -20.10 1.43
N LEU A 325 -4.98 -20.55 1.62
CA LEU A 325 -4.00 -20.77 0.57
C LEU A 325 -3.81 -22.26 0.27
N PRO A 326 -4.17 -22.77 -0.92
CA PRO A 326 -4.09 -24.20 -1.25
C PRO A 326 -2.69 -24.79 -1.09
N HIS A 327 -1.66 -24.01 -1.44
CA HIS A 327 -0.28 -24.47 -1.36
C HIS A 327 0.25 -24.60 0.08
N LEU A 328 -0.34 -23.90 1.04
CA LEU A 328 -0.02 -24.08 2.46
C LEU A 328 -0.82 -25.26 3.00
N SER A 329 -2.11 -25.34 2.66
CA SER A 329 -2.98 -26.48 2.98
C SER A 329 -2.30 -27.80 2.65
N VAL A 330 -1.80 -27.98 1.41
CA VAL A 330 -1.05 -29.19 1.00
C VAL A 330 0.16 -29.48 1.90
N ARG A 331 0.88 -28.46 2.38
CA ARG A 331 2.03 -28.66 3.28
C ARG A 331 1.59 -29.08 4.67
N TYR A 332 0.50 -28.52 5.18
CA TYR A 332 -0.08 -28.93 6.47
C TYR A 332 -0.66 -30.35 6.40
N THR A 333 -1.35 -30.71 5.32
CA THR A 333 -1.79 -32.10 5.06
C THR A 333 -0.59 -33.05 5.01
N ALA A 334 0.47 -32.68 4.30
CA ALA A 334 1.68 -33.49 4.21
C ALA A 334 2.47 -33.56 5.54
N ALA A 335 2.31 -32.59 6.43
CA ALA A 335 2.83 -32.64 7.80
C ALA A 335 1.99 -33.58 8.67
N ALA A 336 0.65 -33.46 8.62
CA ALA A 336 -0.27 -34.34 9.33
C ALA A 336 -0.09 -35.81 8.94
N GLN A 337 0.06 -36.12 7.65
CA GLN A 337 0.34 -37.47 7.15
C GLN A 337 1.65 -38.06 7.70
N ARG A 338 2.66 -37.24 7.91
CA ARG A 338 3.94 -37.70 8.50
C ARG A 338 3.81 -37.93 10.00
N LEU A 339 3.06 -37.07 10.69
CA LEU A 339 2.76 -37.25 12.11
C LEU A 339 1.96 -38.54 12.34
N SER A 340 0.99 -38.86 11.46
CA SER A 340 0.24 -40.12 11.56
C SER A 340 1.10 -41.36 11.32
N GLN A 341 2.25 -41.21 10.64
CA GLN A 341 3.23 -42.26 10.43
C GLN A 341 4.24 -42.38 11.59
N GLY A 342 4.05 -41.66 12.69
CA GLY A 342 4.94 -41.68 13.84
C GLY A 342 6.21 -40.82 13.69
N ALA A 343 6.30 -39.97 12.65
CA ALA A 343 7.41 -39.04 12.54
C ALA A 343 7.38 -38.02 13.69
N THR A 344 8.55 -37.64 14.18
CA THR A 344 8.63 -36.61 15.23
C THR A 344 8.05 -35.28 14.74
N PRO A 345 7.39 -34.48 15.62
CA PRO A 345 6.88 -33.14 15.32
C PRO A 345 7.82 -32.27 14.49
N ARG A 346 9.08 -32.23 14.92
CA ARG A 346 10.15 -31.44 14.30
C ARG A 346 10.45 -31.92 12.88
N GLU A 347 10.55 -33.22 12.69
CA GLU A 347 10.86 -33.81 11.39
C GLU A 347 9.71 -33.66 10.40
N ALA A 348 8.46 -33.84 10.85
CA ALA A 348 7.25 -33.68 10.04
C ALA A 348 7.11 -32.25 9.50
N LEU A 349 7.30 -31.23 10.35
CA LEU A 349 7.24 -29.81 9.96
C LEU A 349 8.41 -29.40 9.05
N ARG A 350 9.59 -30.01 9.21
CA ARG A 350 10.75 -29.76 8.34
C ARG A 350 10.57 -30.40 6.97
N LYS A 351 10.24 -31.69 6.90
CA LYS A 351 10.09 -32.45 5.65
C LYS A 351 8.91 -31.95 4.79
N SER A 352 7.87 -31.37 5.41
CA SER A 352 6.77 -30.71 4.70
C SER A 352 7.11 -29.30 4.18
N GLY A 353 8.28 -28.76 4.51
CA GLY A 353 8.70 -27.41 4.12
C GLY A 353 7.93 -26.29 4.82
N LEU A 354 7.28 -26.58 5.95
CA LEU A 354 6.66 -25.60 6.83
C LEU A 354 7.73 -24.82 7.61
N LEU A 355 8.78 -25.50 8.08
CA LEU A 355 9.96 -24.89 8.73
C LEU A 355 11.19 -24.87 7.81
N SER A 356 11.96 -23.78 7.88
CA SER A 356 13.26 -23.67 7.20
C SER A 356 14.35 -24.27 8.10
N ARG A 357 15.53 -24.56 7.53
CA ARG A 357 16.65 -25.10 8.33
C ARG A 357 17.03 -24.21 9.52
N ARG A 358 17.00 -22.88 9.34
CA ARG A 358 17.29 -21.92 10.41
C ARG A 358 16.17 -21.86 11.45
N GLU A 359 14.91 -21.89 11.01
CA GLU A 359 13.75 -21.90 11.92
C GLU A 359 13.69 -23.19 12.74
N PHE A 360 14.10 -24.30 12.15
CA PHE A 360 14.19 -25.59 12.83
C PHE A 360 15.14 -25.54 14.02
N GLN A 361 16.30 -24.90 13.89
CA GLN A 361 17.27 -24.75 14.99
C GLN A 361 16.70 -23.89 16.13
N VAL A 362 16.00 -22.81 15.80
CA VAL A 362 15.38 -21.92 16.80
C VAL A 362 14.22 -22.63 17.52
N MET A 363 13.39 -23.38 16.78
CA MET A 363 12.28 -24.13 17.35
C MET A 363 12.71 -25.34 18.17
N ALA A 364 13.91 -25.88 17.95
CA ALA A 364 14.44 -26.97 18.76
C ALA A 364 14.52 -26.58 20.25
N LEU A 365 14.74 -25.31 20.56
CA LEU A 365 14.74 -24.83 21.95
C LEU A 365 13.31 -24.64 22.52
N GLY A 366 12.35 -24.31 21.67
CA GLY A 366 10.97 -24.00 22.09
C GLY A 366 10.06 -25.22 22.25
N PHE A 367 10.26 -26.28 21.44
CA PHE A 367 9.48 -27.52 21.54
C PHE A 367 9.79 -28.34 22.79
N ASP A 368 10.97 -28.17 23.38
CA ASP A 368 11.35 -28.87 24.62
C ASP A 368 10.73 -28.20 25.86
N ASN A 369 10.34 -26.93 25.77
CA ASN A 369 9.78 -26.13 26.87
C ASN A 369 8.23 -26.18 26.96
N SER A 370 7.62 -27.33 26.64
CA SER A 370 6.19 -27.67 26.76
C SER A 370 5.13 -26.78 26.08
N ASN A 371 5.47 -25.62 25.50
CA ASN A 371 4.51 -24.74 24.81
C ASN A 371 4.87 -24.48 23.32
N PRO A 372 4.52 -25.42 22.42
CA PRO A 372 4.78 -25.28 20.99
C PRO A 372 3.96 -24.17 20.32
N ALA A 373 2.75 -23.88 20.83
CA ALA A 373 1.89 -22.82 20.30
C ALA A 373 2.52 -21.44 20.46
N TRP A 374 3.01 -21.14 21.67
CA TRP A 374 3.72 -19.89 21.96
C TRP A 374 4.98 -19.74 21.09
N SER A 375 5.76 -20.82 20.95
CA SER A 375 6.99 -20.81 20.14
C SER A 375 6.72 -20.52 18.65
N LEU A 376 5.66 -21.12 18.08
CA LEU A 376 5.25 -20.87 16.69
C LEU A 376 4.76 -19.44 16.48
N LYS A 377 4.02 -18.92 17.46
CA LYS A 377 3.53 -17.54 17.45
C LYS A 377 4.69 -16.54 17.49
N GLN A 378 5.66 -16.73 18.39
CA GLN A 378 6.86 -15.88 18.46
C GLN A 378 7.71 -15.95 17.20
N LEU A 379 7.82 -17.13 16.59
CA LEU A 379 8.51 -17.28 15.31
C LEU A 379 7.81 -16.49 14.20
N GLY A 380 6.48 -16.50 14.21
CA GLY A 380 5.64 -15.73 13.30
C GLY A 380 5.81 -14.22 13.45
N THR A 381 5.66 -13.70 14.67
CA THR A 381 5.81 -12.28 14.97
C THR A 381 7.21 -11.78 14.60
N TRP A 382 8.26 -12.53 14.96
CA TRP A 382 9.64 -12.16 14.63
C TRP A 382 9.92 -12.14 13.12
N LYS A 383 9.36 -13.08 12.36
CA LYS A 383 9.47 -13.09 10.90
C LYS A 383 8.81 -11.87 10.28
N THR A 384 7.63 -11.54 10.74
CA THR A 384 6.87 -10.38 10.30
C THR A 384 7.63 -9.09 10.61
N ALA A 385 8.10 -8.92 11.84
CA ALA A 385 8.90 -7.77 12.25
C ALA A 385 10.17 -7.63 11.40
N ARG A 386 10.88 -8.74 11.14
CA ARG A 386 12.06 -8.74 10.26
C ARG A 386 11.71 -8.37 8.82
N MET A 387 10.60 -8.87 8.30
CA MET A 387 10.13 -8.55 6.96
C MET A 387 9.82 -7.06 6.85
N LEU A 388 9.07 -6.52 7.81
CA LEU A 388 8.70 -5.11 7.87
C LEU A 388 9.92 -4.21 8.06
N SER A 389 10.86 -4.59 8.93
CA SER A 389 12.13 -3.88 9.13
C SER A 389 12.96 -3.84 7.83
N ARG A 390 13.08 -4.95 7.10
CA ARG A 390 13.77 -4.98 5.80
C ARG A 390 13.11 -4.09 4.76
N TYR A 391 11.78 -4.15 4.63
CA TYR A 391 11.07 -3.28 3.70
C TYR A 391 11.14 -1.81 4.11
N SER A 392 11.07 -1.53 5.41
CA SER A 392 11.23 -0.20 5.98
C SER A 392 12.59 0.39 5.67
N LEU A 393 13.66 -0.39 5.87
CA LEU A 393 15.02 0.02 5.57
C LEU A 393 15.21 0.27 4.07
N LEU A 394 14.71 -0.62 3.20
CA LEU A 394 14.79 -0.45 1.75
C LEU A 394 14.04 0.80 1.27
N VAL A 395 12.82 1.01 1.76
CA VAL A 395 12.03 2.22 1.42
C VAL A 395 12.72 3.47 1.94
N GLN A 396 13.24 3.46 3.18
CA GLN A 396 13.92 4.60 3.77
C GLN A 396 15.22 4.93 3.02
N LEU A 397 16.03 3.92 2.68
CA LEU A 397 17.23 4.09 1.87
C LEU A 397 16.88 4.69 0.50
N ALA A 398 15.84 4.17 -0.16
CA ALA A 398 15.38 4.67 -1.44
C ALA A 398 14.92 6.14 -1.35
N VAL A 399 14.18 6.51 -0.29
CA VAL A 399 13.76 7.90 -0.04
C VAL A 399 14.98 8.79 0.19
N VAL A 400 15.92 8.41 1.07
CA VAL A 400 17.12 9.22 1.34
C VAL A 400 17.94 9.44 0.07
N VAL A 401 18.20 8.38 -0.70
CA VAL A 401 18.93 8.47 -1.96
C VAL A 401 18.20 9.38 -2.94
N LEU A 402 16.89 9.22 -3.10
CA LEU A 402 16.08 10.05 -3.99
C LEU A 402 16.09 11.53 -3.56
N THR A 403 15.94 11.81 -2.27
CA THR A 403 15.96 13.18 -1.73
C THR A 403 17.33 13.83 -1.89
N LEU A 404 18.42 13.10 -1.64
CA LEU A 404 19.78 13.61 -1.86
C LEU A 404 20.03 13.91 -3.35
N LEU A 405 19.64 13.00 -4.24
CA LEU A 405 19.75 13.23 -5.69
C LEU A 405 18.96 14.45 -6.12
N LEU A 406 17.71 14.56 -5.68
CA LEU A 406 16.85 15.67 -6.04
C LEU A 406 17.35 17.00 -5.45
N GLY A 407 17.82 17.00 -4.21
CA GLY A 407 18.45 18.16 -3.57
C GLY A 407 19.73 18.60 -4.28
N ALA A 408 20.58 17.66 -4.69
CA ALA A 408 21.79 17.96 -5.45
C ALA A 408 21.48 18.56 -6.82
N ILE A 409 20.47 18.02 -7.53
CA ILE A 409 20.02 18.53 -8.82
C ILE A 409 19.44 19.93 -8.68
N VAL A 410 18.46 20.12 -7.79
CA VAL A 410 17.78 21.41 -7.62
C VAL A 410 18.74 22.47 -7.08
N GLY A 411 19.56 22.13 -6.09
CA GLY A 411 20.58 23.01 -5.52
C GLY A 411 21.64 23.41 -6.55
N GLY A 412 22.13 22.43 -7.33
CA GLY A 412 23.10 22.69 -8.39
C GLY A 412 22.54 23.62 -9.48
N LEU A 413 21.29 23.42 -9.88
CA LEU A 413 20.63 24.32 -10.85
C LEU A 413 20.43 25.72 -10.27
N ALA A 414 19.98 25.84 -9.02
CA ALA A 414 19.78 27.14 -8.37
C ALA A 414 21.09 27.93 -8.22
N ILE A 415 22.17 27.28 -7.80
CA ILE A 415 23.49 27.90 -7.72
C ILE A 415 23.95 28.34 -9.12
N GLY A 416 23.78 27.48 -10.13
CA GLY A 416 24.13 27.80 -11.51
C GLY A 416 23.38 29.01 -12.05
N THR A 417 22.07 29.12 -11.79
CA THR A 417 21.28 30.27 -12.24
C THR A 417 21.64 31.55 -11.50
N VAL A 418 21.79 31.51 -10.18
CA VAL A 418 22.19 32.68 -9.38
C VAL A 418 23.56 33.18 -9.84
N GLN A 419 24.54 32.28 -10.01
CA GLN A 419 25.87 32.65 -10.47
C GLN A 419 25.83 33.30 -11.87
N THR A 420 25.02 32.75 -12.77
CA THR A 420 24.84 33.33 -14.13
C THR A 420 24.22 34.72 -14.05
N LEU A 421 23.19 34.90 -13.23
CA LEU A 421 22.53 36.20 -13.04
C LEU A 421 23.46 37.24 -12.39
N CYS A 422 24.24 36.85 -11.38
CA CYS A 422 25.23 37.75 -10.76
C CYS A 422 26.30 38.19 -11.77
N ASN A 423 26.82 37.26 -12.58
CA ASN A 423 27.81 37.59 -13.60
C ASN A 423 27.24 38.53 -14.67
N LEU A 424 25.96 38.35 -15.05
CA LEU A 424 25.26 39.25 -15.96
C LEU A 424 25.11 40.66 -15.37
N ILE A 425 24.73 40.78 -14.10
CA ILE A 425 24.57 42.08 -13.42
C ILE A 425 25.90 42.82 -13.33
N LEU A 426 27.01 42.12 -13.08
CA LEU A 426 28.35 42.73 -12.98
C LEU A 426 28.95 43.14 -14.33
N ALA A 427 28.43 42.61 -15.43
CA ALA A 427 28.90 42.91 -16.79
C ALA A 427 28.21 44.13 -17.41
N ILE A 428 27.06 44.53 -16.87
CA ILE A 428 26.32 45.75 -17.19
C ILE A 428 26.90 46.90 -16.35
#